data_AF-A0A0K1QIV3-F1
#
_entry.id   AF-A0A0K1QIV3-F1
#
_cell.length_a   1.000
_cell.length_b   1.000
_cell.length_c   1.000
_cell.angle_alpha   90.00
_cell.angle_beta   90.00
_cell.angle_gamma   90.00
#
_symmetry.space_group_name_H-M   'P 1'
#
loop_
_entity.id
_entity.type
_entity.pdbx_description
1 polymer ?
#
loop_
_entity_poly.entity_id
_entity_poly.type
_entity_poly.pdbx_seq_one_letter_code
_entity_poly.pdbx_strand_id
1 'polypeptide(L)'
;MVLVGLAFSCCALAADEKDPVVNIYKADTAVISGKLVRYYQSLGSPCIKIQVLKPGGKGAASNSMDFCSISGKSFNTDFSEVVLEKGEFSNNELLFTLTLMSLTQGADITEVCKFNVDGEALSGPSCDTH
;
A
#
# COMPACT_ATOMS: atom_id res chain seq x y z
N MET A 1 -27.22 -46.45 -32.42
CA MET A 1 -25.84 -46.31 -31.93
C MET A 1 -25.62 -44.81 -31.71
N VAL A 2 -25.94 -44.31 -30.52
CA VAL A 2 -25.93 -42.88 -30.20
C VAL A 2 -24.64 -42.60 -29.42
N LEU A 3 -23.73 -41.84 -30.03
CA LEU A 3 -22.54 -41.32 -29.36
C LEU A 3 -22.96 -40.17 -28.43
N VAL A 4 -22.87 -40.39 -27.12
CA VAL A 4 -22.94 -39.31 -26.12
C VAL A 4 -21.52 -39.07 -25.64
N GLY A 5 -20.85 -38.11 -26.26
CA GLY A 5 -19.55 -37.59 -25.79
C GLY A 5 -19.78 -36.56 -24.69
N LEU A 6 -19.64 -36.98 -23.43
CA LEU A 6 -19.60 -36.07 -22.26
C LEU A 6 -18.20 -35.46 -22.16
N ALA A 7 -18.01 -34.28 -22.75
CA ALA A 7 -16.84 -33.46 -22.50
C ALA A 7 -17.04 -32.72 -21.16
N PHE A 8 -16.59 -33.33 -20.07
CA PHE A 8 -16.36 -32.62 -18.81
C PHE A 8 -15.15 -31.68 -19.00
N SER A 9 -15.43 -30.47 -19.48
CA SER A 9 -14.46 -29.37 -19.42
C SER A 9 -14.27 -29.01 -17.96
N CYS A 10 -13.23 -29.58 -17.35
CA CYS A 10 -12.78 -29.22 -16.03
C CYS A 10 -12.19 -27.81 -16.12
N CYS A 11 -13.00 -26.78 -15.88
CA CYS A 11 -12.50 -25.44 -15.65
C CYS A 11 -11.61 -25.50 -14.40
N ALA A 12 -10.31 -25.64 -14.61
CA ALA A 12 -9.33 -25.39 -13.57
C ALA A 12 -9.51 -23.94 -13.13
N LEU A 13 -10.09 -23.75 -11.94
CA LEU A 13 -10.00 -22.49 -11.23
C LEU A 13 -8.52 -22.33 -10.89
N ALA A 14 -7.79 -21.59 -11.72
CA ALA A 14 -6.48 -21.09 -11.35
C ALA A 14 -6.70 -20.19 -10.12
N ALA A 15 -6.46 -20.75 -8.95
CA ALA A 15 -6.30 -19.96 -7.75
C ALA A 15 -5.03 -19.13 -7.98
N ASP A 16 -5.21 -17.83 -8.17
CA ASP A 16 -4.12 -16.84 -8.12
C ASP A 16 -3.65 -16.82 -6.66
N GLU A 17 -2.86 -17.81 -6.28
CA GLU A 17 -2.21 -17.90 -4.98
C GLU A 17 -1.12 -16.84 -4.98
N LYS A 18 -1.49 -15.61 -4.60
CA LYS A 18 -0.52 -14.52 -4.45
C LYS A 18 0.45 -14.88 -3.34
N ASP A 19 1.73 -14.86 -3.69
CA ASP A 19 2.81 -15.06 -2.75
C ASP A 19 2.65 -14.16 -1.52
N PRO A 20 2.95 -14.67 -0.31
CA PRO A 20 2.90 -13.87 0.90
C PRO A 20 3.86 -12.68 0.79
N VAL A 21 3.44 -11.53 1.29
CA VAL A 21 4.32 -10.35 1.37
C VAL A 21 5.42 -10.64 2.38
N VAL A 22 6.66 -10.68 1.90
CA VAL A 22 7.85 -10.95 2.72
C VAL A 22 8.67 -9.68 2.97
N ASN A 23 9.63 -9.77 3.90
CA ASN A 23 10.61 -8.72 4.22
C ASN A 23 9.99 -7.39 4.68
N ILE A 24 8.84 -7.43 5.37
CA ILE A 24 8.20 -6.26 5.95
C ILE A 24 8.99 -5.83 7.18
N TYR A 25 9.37 -4.55 7.27
CA TYR A 25 10.06 -3.99 8.44
C TYR A 25 9.27 -2.89 9.15
N LYS A 26 8.22 -2.34 8.51
CA LYS A 26 7.30 -1.41 9.12
C LYS A 26 5.89 -1.65 8.59
N ALA A 27 4.91 -1.75 9.46
CA ALA A 27 3.53 -1.95 9.08
C ALA A 27 2.60 -1.57 10.24
N ASP A 28 1.36 -1.23 9.89
CA ASP A 28 0.25 -1.14 10.83
C ASP A 28 -1.07 -1.39 10.09
N THR A 29 -2.13 -1.67 10.85
CA THR A 29 -3.46 -1.94 10.34
C THR A 29 -4.54 -1.32 11.21
N ALA A 30 -5.63 -0.86 10.59
CA ALA A 30 -6.80 -0.38 11.31
C ALA A 30 -8.09 -0.72 10.56
N VAL A 31 -9.22 -0.67 11.27
CA VAL A 31 -10.54 -0.74 10.65
C VAL A 31 -11.05 0.68 10.43
N ILE A 32 -11.25 1.07 9.17
CA ILE A 32 -11.78 2.38 8.75
C ILE A 32 -13.02 2.14 7.90
N SER A 33 -14.13 2.82 8.23
CA SER A 33 -15.40 2.69 7.49
C SER A 33 -15.84 1.23 7.27
N GLY A 34 -15.58 0.37 8.25
CA GLY A 34 -15.91 -1.06 8.20
C GLY A 34 -15.00 -1.93 7.31
N LYS A 35 -13.87 -1.38 6.85
CA LYS A 35 -12.87 -2.09 6.03
C LYS A 35 -11.55 -2.21 6.78
N LEU A 36 -10.89 -3.35 6.63
CA LEU A 36 -9.55 -3.56 7.18
C LEU A 36 -8.53 -2.94 6.24
N VAL A 37 -7.85 -1.91 6.71
CA VAL A 37 -6.84 -1.16 5.97
C VAL A 37 -5.48 -1.48 6.57
N ARG A 38 -4.46 -1.62 5.74
CA ARG A 38 -3.07 -1.74 6.17
C ARG A 38 -2.18 -0.80 5.39
N TYR A 39 -1.08 -0.41 6.01
CA TYR A 39 0.10 0.01 5.26
C TYR A 39 1.31 -0.83 5.64
N TYR A 40 2.30 -0.89 4.75
CA TYR A 40 3.58 -1.49 5.06
C TYR A 40 4.71 -0.98 4.16
N GLN A 41 5.94 -1.15 4.63
CA GLN A 41 7.17 -1.05 3.87
C GLN A 41 7.93 -2.37 3.90
N SER A 42 8.51 -2.73 2.76
CA SER A 42 9.32 -3.94 2.58
C SER A 42 10.77 -3.57 2.29
N LEU A 43 11.71 -4.37 2.79
CA LEU A 43 13.13 -4.21 2.47
C LEU A 43 13.33 -4.32 0.95
N GLY A 44 14.14 -3.42 0.40
CA GLY A 44 14.39 -3.35 -1.04
C GLY A 44 13.30 -2.63 -1.85
N SER A 45 12.26 -2.09 -1.21
CA SER A 45 11.31 -1.18 -1.85
C SER A 45 11.34 0.19 -1.16
N PRO A 46 11.50 1.29 -1.91
CA PRO A 46 11.44 2.64 -1.35
C PRO A 46 10.00 3.12 -1.12
N CYS A 47 9.00 2.36 -1.61
CA CYS A 47 7.60 2.76 -1.55
C CYS A 47 6.91 2.27 -0.28
N ILE A 48 5.95 3.06 0.19
CA ILE A 48 4.98 2.64 1.20
C ILE A 48 3.74 2.10 0.47
N LYS A 49 3.34 0.87 0.78
CA LYS A 49 2.12 0.27 0.21
C LYS A 49 0.95 0.49 1.16
N ILE A 50 -0.17 0.97 0.63
CA ILE A 50 -1.44 1.15 1.34
C ILE A 50 -2.46 0.24 0.71
N GLN A 51 -3.21 -0.53 1.50
CA GLN A 51 -4.13 -1.53 0.99
C GLN A 51 -5.42 -1.59 1.81
N VAL A 52 -6.53 -1.71 1.10
CA VAL A 52 -7.80 -2.20 1.67
C VAL A 52 -7.84 -3.71 1.46
N LEU A 53 -8.12 -4.47 2.51
CA LEU A 53 -8.08 -5.93 2.47
C LEU A 53 -9.46 -6.53 2.19
N LYS A 54 -9.47 -7.56 1.35
CA LYS A 54 -10.66 -8.35 1.04
C LYS A 54 -11.04 -9.20 2.27
N PRO A 55 -12.27 -9.10 2.81
CA PRO A 55 -12.74 -9.98 3.87
C PRO A 55 -12.65 -11.45 3.47
N GLY A 56 -12.08 -12.29 4.34
CA GLY A 56 -11.83 -13.71 4.04
C GLY A 56 -10.82 -13.99 2.93
N GLY A 57 -10.20 -12.96 2.34
CA GLY A 57 -9.29 -13.06 1.21
C GLY A 57 -7.87 -13.49 1.55
N LYS A 58 -7.62 -14.04 2.75
CA LYS A 58 -6.29 -14.49 3.23
C LYS A 58 -5.18 -13.43 3.06
N GLY A 59 -5.51 -12.16 3.29
CA GLY A 59 -4.56 -11.05 3.17
C GLY A 59 -4.43 -10.46 1.77
N ALA A 60 -5.24 -10.91 0.79
CA ALA A 60 -5.36 -10.26 -0.50
C ALA A 60 -5.99 -8.86 -0.36
N ALA A 61 -5.44 -7.89 -1.08
CA ALA A 61 -6.00 -6.56 -1.18
C ALA A 61 -7.17 -6.52 -2.17
N SER A 62 -8.27 -5.86 -1.81
CA SER A 62 -9.34 -5.46 -2.73
C SER A 62 -8.98 -4.18 -3.47
N ASN A 63 -8.23 -3.28 -2.83
CA ASN A 63 -7.65 -2.09 -3.43
C ASN A 63 -6.24 -1.83 -2.88
N SER A 64 -5.38 -1.22 -3.68
CA SER A 64 -3.99 -0.92 -3.32
C SER A 64 -3.49 0.37 -3.95
N MET A 65 -2.68 1.10 -3.19
CA MET A 65 -1.97 2.28 -3.65
C MET A 65 -0.50 2.17 -3.24
N ASP A 66 0.39 2.55 -4.16
CA ASP A 66 1.82 2.64 -3.90
C ASP A 66 2.20 4.12 -3.76
N PHE A 67 2.73 4.48 -2.60
CA PHE A 67 3.25 5.81 -2.33
C PHE A 67 4.77 5.79 -2.50
N CYS A 68 5.22 6.27 -3.66
CA CYS A 68 6.60 6.18 -4.12
C CYS A 68 7.24 7.54 -4.44
N SER A 69 6.47 8.62 -4.35
CA SER A 69 6.92 9.95 -4.72
C SER A 69 6.15 11.02 -3.99
N ILE A 70 6.82 12.14 -3.72
CA ILE A 70 6.22 13.33 -3.11
C ILE A 70 6.61 14.56 -3.93
N SER A 71 5.64 15.44 -4.20
CA SER A 71 5.89 16.69 -4.96
C SER A 71 6.61 16.47 -6.30
N GLY A 72 6.29 15.37 -6.99
CA GLY A 72 6.91 14.99 -8.27
C GLY A 72 8.30 14.35 -8.15
N LYS A 73 8.86 14.22 -6.94
CA LYS A 73 10.17 13.59 -6.67
C LYS A 73 10.02 12.15 -6.23
N SER A 74 10.77 11.25 -6.85
CA SER A 74 10.80 9.82 -6.59
C SER A 74 11.60 9.47 -5.33
N PHE A 75 11.02 8.66 -4.44
CA PHE A 75 11.69 8.12 -3.25
C PHE A 75 12.91 7.25 -3.60
N ASN A 76 12.98 6.72 -4.82
CA ASN A 76 14.07 5.87 -5.26
C ASN A 76 15.27 6.64 -5.81
N THR A 77 15.05 7.82 -6.39
CA THR A 77 16.07 8.48 -7.24
C THR A 77 16.34 9.93 -6.89
N ASP A 78 15.44 10.61 -6.18
CA ASP A 78 15.54 12.06 -5.93
C ASP A 78 15.83 12.40 -4.47
N PHE A 79 15.89 11.39 -3.60
CA PHE A 79 16.23 11.49 -2.19
C PHE A 79 17.36 10.52 -1.87
N SER A 80 18.22 10.87 -0.91
CA SER A 80 19.23 9.94 -0.39
C SER A 80 18.58 8.88 0.47
N GLU A 81 17.55 9.27 1.23
CA GLU A 81 16.72 8.38 2.02
C GLU A 81 15.35 9.01 2.25
N VAL A 82 14.33 8.15 2.36
CA VAL A 82 12.97 8.53 2.78
C VAL A 82 12.58 7.61 3.92
N VAL A 83 12.45 8.17 5.11
CA VAL A 83 12.11 7.43 6.32
C VAL A 83 10.64 7.69 6.65
N LEU A 84 9.85 6.63 6.71
CA LEU A 84 8.52 6.70 7.33
C LEU A 84 8.72 6.71 8.84
N GLU A 85 8.54 7.87 9.49
CA GLU A 85 8.69 8.00 10.94
C GLU A 85 7.52 7.36 11.68
N LYS A 86 6.30 7.63 11.21
CA LYS A 86 5.08 7.05 11.76
C LYS A 86 3.95 7.03 10.73
N GLY A 87 3.06 6.05 10.88
CA GLY A 87 1.76 6.05 10.24
C GLY A 87 0.67 6.01 11.29
N GLU A 88 -0.35 6.86 11.14
CA GLU A 88 -1.42 7.02 12.11
C GLU A 88 -2.77 6.99 11.40
N PHE A 89 -3.64 6.10 11.84
CA PHE A 89 -5.02 6.06 11.38
C PHE A 89 -5.89 6.96 12.26
N SER A 90 -6.68 7.83 11.64
CA SER A 90 -7.61 8.73 12.35
C SER A 90 -8.87 8.93 11.52
N ASN A 91 -10.03 8.57 12.07
CA ASN A 91 -11.30 8.62 11.34
C ASN A 91 -11.22 7.88 9.98
N ASN A 92 -11.37 8.63 8.89
CA ASN A 92 -11.30 8.16 7.51
C ASN A 92 -9.96 8.50 6.84
N GLU A 93 -8.93 8.77 7.64
CA GLU A 93 -7.64 9.27 7.18
C GLU A 93 -6.50 8.36 7.65
N LEU A 94 -5.47 8.27 6.81
CA LEU A 94 -4.17 7.71 7.14
C LEU A 94 -3.12 8.82 6.96
N LEU A 95 -2.46 9.18 8.06
CA LEU A 95 -1.40 10.18 8.09
C LEU A 95 -0.04 9.49 8.13
N PHE A 96 0.87 9.91 7.27
CA PHE A 96 2.28 9.51 7.31
C PHE A 96 3.13 10.73 7.63
N THR A 97 3.97 10.60 8.65
CA THR A 97 5.08 11.54 8.86
C THR A 97 6.33 10.96 8.22
N LEU A 98 6.92 11.70 7.30
CA LEU A 98 8.12 11.32 6.58
C LEU A 98 9.27 12.25 6.93
N THR A 99 10.46 11.70 7.06
CA THR A 99 11.72 12.46 6.98
C THR A 99 12.31 12.23 5.60
N LEU A 100 12.56 13.31 4.87
CA LEU A 100 13.10 13.32 3.53
C LEU A 100 14.53 13.85 3.55
N MET A 101 15.48 12.97 3.23
CA MET A 101 16.90 13.33 3.17
C MET A 101 17.28 13.67 1.73
N SER A 102 17.86 14.86 1.56
CA SER A 102 18.26 15.34 0.24
C SER A 102 19.52 14.63 -0.26
N LEU A 103 19.60 14.39 -1.58
CA LEU A 103 20.82 13.90 -2.24
C LEU A 103 21.96 14.91 -2.19
N THR A 104 21.62 16.19 -2.24
CA THR A 104 22.57 17.30 -2.11
C THR A 104 22.62 17.79 -0.68
N GLN A 105 23.71 18.47 -0.32
CA GLN A 105 23.86 19.09 0.99
C GLN A 105 22.67 20.03 1.29
N GLY A 106 21.96 19.76 2.37
CA GLY A 106 20.73 20.44 2.76
C GLY A 106 20.21 19.91 4.09
N ALA A 107 19.22 20.60 4.68
CA ALA A 107 18.53 20.09 5.85
C ALA A 107 17.53 19.01 5.44
N ASP A 108 17.36 18.01 6.30
CA ASP A 108 16.28 17.04 6.17
C ASP A 108 14.93 17.75 6.34
N ILE A 109 13.94 17.31 5.58
CA ILE A 109 12.60 17.91 5.58
C ILE A 109 11.63 16.92 6.20
N THR A 110 10.80 17.39 7.13
CA THR A 110 9.67 16.60 7.64
C THR A 110 8.39 16.98 6.90
N GLU A 111 7.70 15.98 6.37
CA GLU A 111 6.45 16.13 5.63
C GLU A 111 5.37 15.29 6.28
N VAL A 112 4.16 15.84 6.40
CA VAL A 112 2.99 15.06 6.82
C VAL A 112 2.08 14.88 5.61
N CYS A 113 1.97 13.63 5.17
CA CYS A 113 1.18 13.23 4.03
C CYS A 113 -0.11 12.54 4.45
N LYS A 114 -1.23 13.02 3.94
CA LYS A 114 -2.55 12.54 4.26
C LYS A 114 -3.18 11.78 3.10
N PHE A 115 -3.69 10.60 3.43
CA PHE A 115 -4.49 9.76 2.55
C PHE A 115 -5.90 9.65 3.09
N ASN A 116 -6.89 9.68 2.20
CA ASN A 116 -8.28 9.40 2.59
C ASN A 116 -8.63 7.96 2.26
N VAL A 117 -9.36 7.33 3.16
CA VAL A 117 -9.92 5.99 3.02
C VAL A 117 -11.43 6.06 3.22
N ASP A 118 -12.18 5.85 2.13
CA ASP A 118 -13.64 5.82 2.15
C ASP A 118 -14.15 4.47 1.62
N GLY A 119 -14.40 3.56 2.56
CA GLY A 119 -14.71 2.17 2.23
C GLY A 119 -13.57 1.53 1.44
N GLU A 120 -13.81 1.24 0.17
CA GLU A 120 -12.81 0.64 -0.74
C GLU A 120 -11.95 1.69 -1.44
N ALA A 121 -12.34 2.97 -1.43
CA ALA A 121 -11.64 4.02 -2.15
C ALA A 121 -10.42 4.52 -1.35
N LEU A 122 -9.27 4.59 -2.03
CA LEU A 122 -8.04 5.20 -1.53
C LEU A 122 -7.74 6.43 -2.38
N SER A 123 -7.42 7.57 -1.76
CA SER A 123 -7.03 8.80 -2.46
C SER A 123 -5.97 9.58 -1.69
N GLY A 124 -5.28 10.48 -2.39
CA GLY A 124 -4.14 11.25 -1.88
C GLY A 124 -2.84 10.89 -2.60
N PRO A 125 -1.67 11.25 -2.04
CA PRO A 125 -1.54 12.05 -0.81
C PRO A 125 -1.79 13.54 -1.04
N SER A 126 -2.23 14.22 0.02
CA SER A 126 -2.01 15.66 0.21
C SER A 126 -0.92 15.81 1.26
N CYS A 127 0.20 16.45 0.93
CA CYS A 127 1.33 16.61 1.86
C CYS A 127 1.53 18.08 2.21
N ASP A 128 1.75 18.35 3.49
CA ASP A 128 2.07 19.67 4.02
C ASP A 128 3.47 19.66 4.67
N THR A 129 4.25 20.69 4.37
CA THR A 129 5.56 20.94 4.99
C THR A 129 5.35 21.42 6.43
N HIS A 130 6.01 20.76 7.38
CA HIS A 130 6.00 21.16 8.79
C HIS A 130 7.31 21.83 9.24
#